data_AF-A0A4W4DM49-F1
#
_entry.id   AF-A0A4W4DM49-F1
#
_cell.length_a   1.000
_cell.length_b   1.000
_cell.length_c   1.000
_cell.angle_alpha   90.00
_cell.angle_beta   90.00
_cell.angle_gamma   90.00
#
_symmetry.space_group_name_H-M   'P 1'
#
loop_
_entity.id
_entity.type
_entity.pdbx_description
1 polymer ?
#
loop_
_entity_poly.entity_id
_entity_poly.type
_entity_poly.pdbx_seq_one_letter_code
_entity_poly.pdbx_strand_id
1 'polypeptide(L)'
;MFSKRFLYCSYRRTLHKCYENSGLFGGGGSAPQQTLEDIAKSIRERQYKRITVMAGAGISTPSGIPDFRSPGSGLYDNLQQYNLPYAEAIFEINYFHYNPKPFFALAKELYPGNYQMT
;
A
#
# COMPACT_ATOMS: atom_id res chain seq x y z
N MET A 1 0.63 -49.21 39.73
CA MET A 1 -0.74 -49.76 39.82
C MET A 1 -1.58 -49.03 38.78
N PHE A 2 -1.93 -49.77 37.71
CA PHE A 2 -2.87 -49.50 36.60
C PHE A 2 -2.76 -48.20 35.77
N SER A 3 -3.03 -48.15 34.47
CA SER A 3 -2.89 -49.05 33.31
C SER A 3 -3.48 -48.27 32.11
N LYS A 4 -2.71 -48.25 31.01
CA LYS A 4 -3.00 -47.96 29.59
C LYS A 4 -4.45 -48.09 29.07
N ARG A 5 -4.85 -47.20 28.14
CA ARG A 5 -5.45 -47.45 26.79
C ARG A 5 -5.74 -46.10 26.08
N PHE A 6 -5.17 -45.69 24.94
CA PHE A 6 -5.09 -46.18 23.55
C PHE A 6 -6.42 -46.12 22.74
N LEU A 7 -6.49 -45.21 21.74
CA LEU A 7 -6.93 -45.32 20.32
C LEU A 7 -7.16 -43.89 19.75
N TYR A 8 -6.38 -43.32 18.82
CA TYR A 8 -6.32 -43.49 17.36
C TYR A 8 -7.64 -43.27 16.59
N CYS A 9 -7.81 -42.10 15.95
CA CYS A 9 -8.69 -41.78 14.79
C CYS A 9 -8.50 -40.26 14.50
N SER A 10 -8.27 -39.69 13.32
CA SER A 10 -8.13 -40.16 11.95
C SER A 10 -7.39 -39.07 11.17
N TYR A 11 -6.53 -39.55 10.30
CA TYR A 11 -5.97 -38.89 9.14
C TYR A 11 -7.00 -38.06 8.35
N ARG A 12 -6.98 -36.73 8.41
CA ARG A 12 -7.60 -35.88 7.39
C ARG A 12 -6.55 -35.06 6.67
N ARG A 13 -5.95 -35.75 5.70
CA ARG A 13 -5.20 -35.24 4.57
C ARG A 13 -6.17 -34.39 3.72
N THR A 14 -6.35 -33.11 4.04
CA THR A 14 -6.75 -32.13 3.01
C THR A 14 -5.47 -31.58 2.42
N LEU A 15 -5.02 -32.26 1.37
CA LEU A 15 -4.06 -31.74 0.39
C LEU A 15 -4.60 -30.40 -0.12
N HIS A 16 -4.03 -29.29 0.36
CA HIS A 16 -3.79 -28.15 -0.51
C HIS A 16 -2.30 -27.85 -0.46
N LYS A 17 -1.69 -28.14 -1.61
CA LYS A 17 -0.27 -28.05 -1.92
C LYS A 17 0.23 -26.60 -1.82
N CYS A 18 1.48 -26.50 -1.37
CA CYS A 18 2.46 -25.43 -1.65
C CYS A 18 2.30 -24.08 -0.93
N TYR A 19 3.07 -23.88 0.13
CA TYR A 19 4.01 -22.76 0.20
C TYR A 19 5.18 -23.15 1.13
N GLU A 20 6.17 -23.84 0.57
CA GLU A 20 7.47 -24.02 1.22
C GLU A 20 8.28 -22.71 1.13
N ASN A 21 9.13 -22.53 2.15
CA ASN A 21 9.94 -21.36 2.44
C ASN A 21 10.95 -20.99 1.34
N SER A 22 11.48 -19.77 1.51
CA SER A 22 12.78 -19.23 1.07
C SER A 22 12.78 -18.40 -0.21
N GLY A 23 13.37 -17.21 -0.09
CA GLY A 23 13.32 -16.17 -1.09
C GLY A 23 14.15 -16.46 -2.33
N LEU A 24 13.75 -15.85 -3.43
CA LEU A 24 14.60 -15.21 -4.42
C LEU A 24 13.64 -14.42 -5.33
N PHE A 25 13.92 -13.13 -5.53
CA PHE A 25 13.29 -12.36 -6.59
C PHE A 25 13.57 -13.06 -7.93
N GLY A 26 12.52 -13.47 -8.64
CA GLY A 26 12.63 -13.90 -10.03
C GLY A 26 11.63 -14.98 -10.46
N GLY A 27 10.90 -14.70 -11.54
CA GLY A 27 10.27 -15.72 -12.38
C GLY A 27 8.75 -15.73 -12.35
N GLY A 28 8.13 -15.19 -13.40
CA GLY A 28 6.68 -15.19 -13.59
C GLY A 28 6.14 -16.61 -13.78
N GLY A 29 5.49 -17.13 -12.73
CA GLY A 29 4.47 -18.15 -12.85
C GLY A 29 3.11 -17.47 -12.86
N SER A 30 2.27 -17.76 -13.87
CA SER A 30 0.87 -17.31 -13.88
C SER A 30 0.10 -18.05 -12.78
N ALA A 31 0.14 -17.50 -11.58
CA ALA A 31 -0.76 -17.90 -10.50
C ALA A 31 -2.21 -17.77 -10.99
N PRO A 32 -3.11 -18.69 -10.59
CA PRO A 32 -4.52 -18.56 -10.92
C PRO A 32 -5.03 -17.20 -10.42
N GLN A 33 -5.76 -16.49 -11.28
CA GLN A 33 -6.31 -15.17 -10.96
C GLN A 33 -7.28 -15.31 -9.78
N GLN A 34 -6.96 -14.67 -8.65
CA GLN A 34 -7.83 -14.63 -7.48
C GLN A 34 -8.82 -13.47 -7.60
N THR A 35 -10.07 -13.66 -7.13
CA THR A 35 -11.03 -12.57 -7.03
C THR A 35 -10.90 -11.83 -5.69
N LEU A 36 -11.56 -10.67 -5.57
CA LEU A 36 -11.61 -9.94 -4.31
C LEU A 36 -12.30 -10.76 -3.21
N GLU A 37 -13.33 -11.54 -3.57
CA GLU A 37 -14.08 -12.41 -2.67
C GLU A 37 -13.19 -13.54 -2.13
N ASP A 38 -12.33 -14.12 -2.96
CA ASP A 38 -11.38 -15.16 -2.57
C ASP A 38 -10.37 -14.64 -1.54
N ILE A 39 -9.86 -13.42 -1.77
CA ILE A 39 -8.95 -12.75 -0.85
C ILE A 39 -9.67 -12.45 0.48
N ALA A 40 -10.89 -11.89 0.42
CA ALA A 40 -11.68 -11.59 1.60
C ALA A 40 -12.00 -12.85 2.43
N LYS A 41 -12.33 -13.95 1.75
CA LYS A 41 -12.55 -15.26 2.38
C LYS A 41 -11.28 -15.77 3.04
N SER A 42 -10.13 -15.72 2.36
CA SER A 42 -8.85 -16.18 2.90
C SER A 42 -8.39 -15.39 4.13
N ILE A 43 -8.65 -14.08 4.15
CA ILE A 43 -8.43 -13.23 5.32
C ILE A 43 -9.37 -13.65 6.47
N ARG A 44 -10.68 -13.81 6.19
CA ARG A 44 -11.69 -14.21 7.18
C ARG A 44 -11.40 -15.58 7.80
N GLU A 45 -10.96 -16.53 6.97
CA GLU A 45 -10.57 -17.90 7.36
C GLU A 45 -9.16 -17.99 7.97
N ARG A 46 -8.52 -16.84 8.22
CA ARG A 46 -7.18 -16.72 8.83
C ARG A 46 -6.09 -17.52 8.10
N GLN A 47 -6.24 -17.70 6.79
CA GLN A 47 -5.21 -18.31 5.95
C GLN A 47 -3.99 -17.39 5.83
N TYR A 48 -4.22 -16.07 5.76
CA TYR A 48 -3.18 -15.05 5.80
C TYR A 48 -3.02 -14.50 7.22
N LYS A 49 -1.88 -14.80 7.85
CA LYS A 49 -1.58 -14.42 9.24
C LYS A 49 -0.68 -13.19 9.36
N ARG A 50 -0.08 -12.75 8.26
CA ARG A 50 0.87 -11.64 8.18
C ARG A 50 0.54 -10.81 6.95
N ILE A 51 -0.23 -9.74 7.15
CA ILE A 51 -0.71 -8.85 6.07
C ILE A 51 0.07 -7.55 6.16
N THR A 52 0.71 -7.15 5.07
CA THR A 52 1.38 -5.85 4.94
C THR A 52 0.59 -4.99 3.97
N VAL A 53 0.34 -3.74 4.34
CA VAL A 53 -0.36 -2.77 3.50
C VAL A 53 0.64 -1.74 3.00
N MET A 54 0.68 -1.55 1.68
CA MET A 54 1.40 -0.44 1.04
C MET A 54 0.37 0.58 0.57
N ALA A 55 0.50 1.82 1.03
CA ALA A 55 -0.40 2.91 0.69
C ALA A 55 0.39 4.09 0.10
N GLY A 56 -0.28 4.90 -0.71
CA GLY A 56 0.25 6.15 -1.24
C GLY A 56 -0.79 7.26 -1.13
N ALA A 57 -0.52 8.45 -1.68
CA ALA A 57 -1.40 9.63 -1.54
C ALA A 57 -2.86 9.41 -2.00
N GLY A 58 -3.10 8.44 -2.88
CA GLY A 58 -4.45 8.09 -3.35
C GLY A 58 -5.44 7.79 -2.21
N ILE A 59 -5.00 7.17 -1.10
CA ILE A 59 -5.91 6.82 0.00
C ILE A 59 -6.43 8.05 0.76
N SER A 60 -5.73 9.19 0.68
CA SER A 60 -6.13 10.43 1.36
C SER A 60 -6.90 11.39 0.46
N THR A 61 -7.08 11.07 -0.82
CA THR A 61 -7.88 11.88 -1.75
C THR A 61 -9.32 12.12 -1.29
N PRO A 62 -10.04 11.15 -0.68
CA PRO A 62 -11.41 11.41 -0.22
C PRO A 62 -11.46 12.31 1.03
N SER A 63 -10.34 12.47 1.76
CA SER A 63 -10.19 13.42 2.87
C SER A 63 -9.95 14.86 2.40
N GLY A 64 -9.87 15.11 1.09
CA GLY A 64 -9.61 16.43 0.52
C GLY A 64 -8.11 16.78 0.41
N ILE A 65 -7.22 15.80 0.61
CA ILE A 65 -5.78 15.97 0.35
C ILE A 65 -5.51 15.48 -1.07
N PRO A 66 -5.10 16.35 -2.02
CA PRO A 66 -4.88 15.94 -3.40
C PRO A 66 -3.73 14.93 -3.48
N ASP A 67 -3.82 13.99 -4.43
CA ASP A 67 -2.66 13.18 -4.79
C ASP A 67 -1.68 13.99 -5.64
N PHE A 68 -0.58 13.37 -6.07
CA PHE A 68 0.43 14.07 -6.86
C PHE A 68 0.14 14.07 -8.37
N ARG A 69 -0.53 13.02 -8.89
CA ARG A 69 -0.45 12.63 -10.31
C ARG A 69 -1.79 12.54 -11.03
N SER A 70 -2.92 12.73 -10.35
CA SER A 70 -4.23 12.70 -10.98
C SER A 70 -4.42 13.90 -11.92
N PRO A 71 -4.81 13.70 -13.19
CA PRO A 71 -5.04 14.81 -14.10
C PRO A 71 -6.10 15.78 -13.57
N GLY A 72 -5.81 17.07 -13.63
CA GLY A 72 -6.69 18.19 -13.24
C GLY A 72 -6.90 18.40 -11.74
N SER A 73 -6.64 17.40 -10.90
CA SER A 73 -6.81 17.48 -9.42
C SER A 73 -5.53 17.22 -8.64
N GLY A 74 -4.53 16.62 -9.29
CA GLY A 74 -3.24 16.28 -8.72
C GLY A 74 -2.38 17.52 -8.53
N LEU A 75 -1.47 17.42 -7.59
CA LEU A 75 -0.63 18.53 -7.18
C LEU A 75 0.22 19.06 -8.35
N TYR A 76 0.82 18.18 -9.14
CA TYR A 76 1.72 18.57 -10.23
C TYR A 76 1.08 19.45 -11.30
N ASP A 77 -0.21 19.24 -11.59
CA ASP A 77 -0.93 20.05 -12.57
C ASP A 77 -1.15 21.49 -12.08
N ASN A 78 -1.21 21.69 -10.76
CA ASN A 78 -1.41 22.99 -10.13
C ASN A 78 -0.08 23.73 -9.84
N LEU A 79 1.08 23.13 -10.11
CA LEU A 79 2.39 23.72 -9.83
C LEU A 79 2.90 24.69 -10.91
N GLN A 80 2.20 24.82 -12.04
CA GLN A 80 2.61 25.71 -13.15
C GLN A 80 2.81 27.16 -12.68
N GLN A 81 2.12 27.59 -11.62
CA GLN A 81 2.25 28.92 -11.02
C GLN A 81 3.63 29.21 -10.40
N TYR A 82 4.41 28.19 -10.06
CA TYR A 82 5.69 28.34 -9.36
C TYR A 82 6.91 28.47 -10.29
N ASN A 83 6.71 28.50 -11.62
CA ASN A 83 7.76 28.60 -12.64
C ASN A 83 8.93 27.62 -12.40
N LEU A 84 8.58 26.37 -12.12
CA LEU A 84 9.53 25.28 -11.89
C LEU A 84 10.07 24.75 -13.23
N PRO A 85 11.32 24.24 -13.29
CA PRO A 85 11.85 23.61 -14.49
C PRO A 85 11.07 22.33 -14.87
N TYR A 86 10.54 21.62 -13.87
CA TYR A 86 9.63 20.48 -13.96
C TYR A 86 8.93 20.29 -12.61
N ALA A 87 7.81 19.56 -12.57
CA ALA A 87 6.93 19.51 -11.40
C ALA A 87 7.59 18.89 -10.16
N GLU A 88 8.42 17.87 -10.34
CA GLU A 88 9.12 17.16 -9.27
C GLU A 88 10.20 18.01 -8.59
N ALA A 89 10.68 19.07 -9.24
CA ALA A 89 11.76 19.92 -8.72
C ALA A 89 11.41 20.52 -7.34
N ILE A 90 10.13 20.78 -7.06
CA ILE A 90 9.69 21.30 -5.76
C ILE A 90 10.00 20.36 -4.59
N PHE A 91 10.15 19.06 -4.86
CA PHE A 91 10.45 18.02 -3.87
C PHE A 91 11.92 17.55 -3.93
N GLU A 92 12.73 18.12 -4.81
CA GLU A 92 14.16 17.82 -4.85
C GLU A 92 14.95 18.64 -3.85
N ILE A 93 15.82 17.97 -3.08
CA ILE A 93 16.61 18.62 -2.03
C ILE A 93 17.58 19.67 -2.60
N ASN A 94 18.17 19.42 -3.76
CA ASN A 94 19.10 20.36 -4.40
C ASN A 94 18.37 21.63 -4.85
N TYR A 95 17.18 21.48 -5.44
CA TYR A 95 16.35 22.60 -5.83
C TYR A 95 15.85 23.38 -4.60
N PHE A 96 15.47 22.69 -3.53
CA PHE A 96 15.09 23.33 -2.27
C PHE A 96 16.19 24.22 -1.70
N HIS A 97 17.45 23.78 -1.75
CA HIS A 97 18.59 24.61 -1.31
C HIS A 97 18.83 25.83 -2.22
N TYR A 98 18.58 25.70 -3.52
CA TYR A 98 18.69 26.81 -4.47
C TYR A 98 17.55 27.83 -4.32
N ASN A 99 16.31 27.35 -4.24
CA ASN A 99 15.11 28.17 -4.12
C ASN A 99 14.04 27.44 -3.27
N PRO A 100 13.97 27.72 -1.96
CA PRO A 100 13.00 27.07 -1.08
C PRO A 100 11.59 27.66 -1.16
N LYS A 101 11.39 28.81 -1.86
CA LYS A 101 10.10 29.53 -1.86
C LYS A 101 8.93 28.69 -2.38
N PRO A 102 9.04 27.94 -3.49
CA PRO A 102 7.93 27.13 -3.99
C PRO A 102 7.46 26.08 -2.99
N PHE A 103 8.40 25.39 -2.33
CA PHE A 103 8.09 24.40 -1.30
C PHE A 103 7.31 25.01 -0.14
N PHE A 104 7.75 26.16 0.39
CA PHE A 104 7.04 26.82 1.51
C PHE A 104 5.69 27.40 1.12
N ALA A 105 5.53 27.90 -0.11
CA ALA A 105 4.25 28.35 -0.63
C ALA A 105 3.26 27.19 -0.72
N LEU A 106 3.69 26.06 -1.29
CA LEU A 106 2.92 24.84 -1.34
C LEU A 106 2.59 24.31 0.07
N ALA A 107 3.56 24.28 0.98
CA ALA A 107 3.36 23.80 2.34
C ALA A 107 2.31 24.63 3.11
N LYS A 108 2.18 25.92 2.77
CA LYS A 108 1.15 26.81 3.31
C LYS A 108 -0.24 26.47 2.74
N GLU A 109 -0.34 26.13 1.47
CA GLU A 109 -1.60 25.69 0.83
C GLU A 109 -2.08 24.35 1.39
N LEU A 110 -1.15 23.43 1.64
CA LEU A 110 -1.43 22.11 2.21
C LEU A 110 -1.59 22.11 3.73
N TYR A 111 -1.35 23.25 4.41
CA TYR A 111 -1.39 23.29 5.87
C TYR A 111 -2.82 23.04 6.36
N PRO A 112 -3.06 21.99 7.16
CA PRO A 112 -4.40 21.60 7.58
C PRO A 112 -5.11 22.69 8.39
N GLY A 113 -6.32 23.05 7.97
CA GLY A 113 -7.34 23.61 8.86
C GLY A 113 -8.26 22.53 9.42
N ASN A 114 -8.79 21.65 8.56
CA ASN A 114 -9.95 20.79 8.88
C ASN A 114 -10.01 19.45 8.08
N TYR A 115 -8.91 18.72 7.84
CA TYR A 115 -9.01 17.41 7.18
C TYR A 115 -9.57 16.35 8.14
N GLN A 116 -10.65 15.67 7.73
CA GLN A 116 -11.20 14.52 8.46
C GLN A 116 -10.59 13.23 7.91
N MET A 117 -10.21 12.33 8.83
CA MET A 117 -9.72 11.01 8.48
C MET A 117 -10.89 10.20 7.89
N THR A 118 -10.74 9.72 6.66
CA THR A 118 -11.68 8.81 5.99
C THR A 118 -11.69 7.42 6.60
#